data_AF-A0A5C7V6B0-F1
#
_entry.id   AF-A0A5C7V6B0-F1
#
_cell.length_a   1.000
_cell.length_b   1.000
_cell.length_c   1.000
_cell.angle_alpha   90.00
_cell.angle_beta   90.00
_cell.angle_gamma   90.00
#
_symmetry.space_group_name_H-M   'P 1'
#
loop_
_entity.id
_entity.type
_entity.pdbx_description
1 polymer ?
#
loop_
_entity_poly.entity_id
_entity_poly.type
_entity_poly.pdbx_seq_one_letter_code
_entity_poly.pdbx_strand_id
1 'polypeptide(L)'
;MANFSRTDLDFVLQQILLAESDSNQQRNGNLNALPGLVDSPVLRDGLRYVDGSYNNLEPGQKFFGAADQIFPRLLTPDFRNAEAGTSYAQFNGTVIDSQPRTISNFIVDQTPNNPAAEAAFNQTPGAELVNGTRMDGTDFTTYFIPNITPDEGLSAPFNSWFTLFGQFFDHGLDLVNKGNSGTVFVPLQPDDPLYDDTPGAPNFMTVTRATNQGGQHEHVNQTTPFVDQNQTYTSHSSHQVFLREYALNGGDPVSTGKLLEGGNGAGGLAN
;
A
#
# COMPACT_ATOMS: atom_id res chain seq x y z
N MET A 1 -32.73 0.28 9.24
CA MET A 1 -32.31 0.04 10.63
C MET A 1 -32.03 -1.44 10.79
N ALA A 2 -30.90 -1.81 11.40
CA ALA A 2 -30.63 -3.20 11.76
C ALA A 2 -31.52 -3.61 12.94
N ASN A 3 -32.04 -4.84 12.93
CA ASN A 3 -32.78 -5.42 14.04
C ASN A 3 -31.86 -6.41 14.76
N PHE A 4 -31.47 -6.10 16.00
CA PHE A 4 -30.64 -6.98 16.83
C PHE A 4 -31.51 -7.86 17.72
N SER A 5 -31.22 -9.15 17.73
CA SER A 5 -31.76 -10.08 18.72
C SER A 5 -31.04 -9.91 20.07
N ARG A 6 -31.60 -10.49 21.14
CA ARG A 6 -30.91 -10.54 22.43
C ARG A 6 -29.54 -11.21 22.32
N THR A 7 -29.44 -12.30 21.56
CA THR A 7 -28.19 -13.03 21.36
C THR A 7 -27.12 -12.16 20.68
N ASP A 8 -27.51 -11.31 19.73
CA ASP A 8 -26.57 -10.39 19.08
C ASP A 8 -26.03 -9.35 20.08
N LEU A 9 -26.91 -8.81 20.92
CA LEU A 9 -26.53 -7.85 21.97
C LEU A 9 -25.65 -8.48 23.04
N ASP A 10 -25.96 -9.70 23.48
CA ASP A 10 -25.16 -10.45 24.45
C ASP A 10 -23.75 -10.72 23.87
N PHE A 11 -23.67 -11.11 22.60
CA PHE A 11 -22.39 -11.29 21.91
C PHE A 11 -21.58 -9.99 21.84
N VAL A 12 -22.19 -8.88 21.39
CA VAL A 12 -21.51 -7.58 21.30
C VAL A 12 -21.03 -7.10 22.68
N LEU A 13 -21.86 -7.25 23.71
CA LEU A 13 -21.50 -6.89 25.09
C LEU A 13 -20.30 -7.71 25.59
N GLN A 14 -20.26 -9.02 25.31
CA GLN A 14 -19.11 -9.86 25.64
C GLN A 14 -17.81 -9.35 25.00
N GLN A 15 -17.85 -8.94 23.73
CA GLN A 15 -16.67 -8.40 23.03
C GLN A 15 -16.18 -7.08 23.66
N ILE A 16 -17.12 -6.21 24.07
CA ILE A 16 -16.80 -4.95 24.76
C ILE A 16 -16.15 -5.23 26.11
N LEU A 17 -16.72 -6.12 26.92
CA LEU A 17 -16.19 -6.45 28.25
C LEU A 17 -14.78 -7.06 28.18
N LEU A 18 -14.50 -7.88 27.16
CA LEU A 18 -13.15 -8.41 26.91
C LEU A 18 -12.16 -7.28 26.58
N ALA A 19 -12.52 -6.38 25.67
CA ALA A 19 -11.68 -5.26 25.28
C ALA A 19 -11.42 -4.28 26.44
N GLU A 20 -12.43 -4.02 27.30
CA GLU A 20 -12.29 -3.22 28.51
C GLU A 20 -11.37 -3.89 29.55
N SER A 21 -11.54 -5.19 29.77
CA SER A 21 -10.69 -5.97 30.67
C SER A 21 -9.24 -5.90 30.25
N ASP A 22 -8.97 -6.14 28.96
CA ASP A 22 -7.63 -6.06 28.41
C ASP A 22 -7.04 -4.63 28.48
N SER A 23 -7.82 -3.61 28.12
CA SER A 23 -7.41 -2.20 28.26
C SER A 23 -7.03 -1.86 29.71
N ASN A 24 -7.75 -2.39 30.70
CA ASN A 24 -7.42 -2.22 32.11
C ASN A 24 -6.09 -2.90 32.48
N GLN A 25 -5.80 -4.08 31.93
CA GLN A 25 -4.51 -4.75 32.11
C GLN A 25 -3.37 -3.93 31.52
N GLN A 26 -3.55 -3.39 30.31
CA GLN A 26 -2.55 -2.54 29.65
C GLN A 26 -2.25 -1.27 30.46
N ARG A 27 -3.27 -0.60 31.02
CA ARG A 27 -3.10 0.56 31.91
C ARG A 27 -2.30 0.23 33.18
N ASN A 28 -2.37 -1.02 33.64
CA ASN A 28 -1.62 -1.53 34.78
C ASN A 28 -0.24 -2.10 34.37
N GLY A 29 0.20 -1.88 33.13
CA GLY A 29 1.51 -2.29 32.62
C GLY A 29 1.58 -3.70 32.04
N ASN A 30 0.47 -4.44 32.01
CA ASN A 30 0.42 -5.78 31.40
C ASN A 30 -0.11 -5.71 29.96
N LEU A 31 0.82 -5.61 29.01
CA LEU A 31 0.53 -5.56 27.56
C LEU A 31 0.32 -6.94 26.91
N ASN A 32 0.30 -8.03 27.70
CA ASN A 32 0.15 -9.40 27.19
C ASN A 32 -1.01 -10.16 27.86
N ALA A 33 -2.03 -9.45 28.35
CA ALA A 33 -3.13 -10.08 29.07
C ALA A 33 -4.15 -10.77 28.16
N LEU A 34 -4.39 -10.24 26.95
CA LEU A 34 -5.44 -10.70 26.06
C LEU A 34 -5.53 -12.22 25.89
N PRO A 35 -4.46 -12.98 25.62
CA PRO A 35 -4.56 -14.45 25.46
C PRO A 35 -5.11 -15.18 26.70
N GLY A 36 -4.97 -14.62 27.90
CA GLY A 36 -5.53 -15.17 29.14
C GLY A 36 -6.93 -14.67 29.47
N LEU A 37 -7.44 -13.68 28.73
CA LEU A 37 -8.79 -13.13 28.88
C LEU A 37 -9.80 -13.79 27.94
N VAL A 38 -9.34 -14.36 26.83
CA VAL A 38 -10.17 -15.17 25.92
C VAL A 38 -10.04 -16.65 26.23
N ASP A 39 -11.17 -17.37 26.18
CA ASP A 39 -11.23 -18.78 26.57
C ASP A 39 -10.42 -19.70 25.63
N SER A 40 -10.27 -19.32 24.36
CA SER A 40 -9.56 -20.11 23.37
C SER A 40 -9.07 -19.27 22.18
N PRO A 41 -7.85 -19.52 21.68
CA PRO A 41 -7.25 -18.75 20.57
C PRO A 41 -7.94 -18.97 19.22
N VAL A 42 -8.82 -19.99 19.10
CA VAL A 42 -9.60 -20.25 17.87
C VAL A 42 -10.99 -19.64 17.90
N LEU A 43 -11.38 -19.00 19.01
CA LEU A 43 -12.63 -18.27 19.11
C LEU A 43 -12.50 -16.89 18.48
N ARG A 44 -13.61 -16.38 17.94
CA ARG A 44 -13.70 -15.05 17.32
C ARG A 44 -13.96 -13.93 18.33
N ASP A 45 -13.55 -14.15 19.57
CA ASP A 45 -13.80 -13.24 20.67
C ASP A 45 -12.69 -12.17 20.77
N GLY A 46 -13.05 -10.97 21.21
CA GLY A 46 -12.25 -9.76 21.21
C GLY A 46 -12.59 -8.78 20.09
N LEU A 47 -12.07 -7.57 20.22
CA LEU A 47 -12.03 -6.57 19.16
C LEU A 47 -10.60 -6.51 18.61
N ARG A 48 -10.47 -6.28 17.30
CA ARG A 48 -9.17 -6.14 16.65
C ARG A 48 -8.42 -4.94 17.22
N TYR A 49 -7.13 -5.11 17.47
CA TYR A 49 -6.26 -3.97 17.72
C TYR A 49 -5.97 -3.23 16.41
N VAL A 50 -5.81 -1.91 16.51
CA VAL A 50 -5.55 -1.05 15.36
C VAL A 50 -4.22 -1.39 14.68
N ASP A 51 -3.23 -1.84 15.44
CA ASP A 51 -1.92 -2.25 14.92
C ASP A 51 -1.88 -3.72 14.46
N GLY A 52 -3.02 -4.42 14.49
CA GLY A 52 -3.11 -5.83 14.09
C GLY A 52 -2.44 -6.82 15.05
N SER A 53 -1.85 -6.36 16.16
CA SER A 53 -1.29 -7.27 17.15
C SER A 53 -2.39 -8.10 17.84
N TYR A 54 -2.00 -9.28 18.32
CA TYR A 54 -2.89 -10.31 18.88
C TYR A 54 -4.02 -10.79 17.95
N ASN A 55 -3.88 -10.59 16.63
CA ASN A 55 -4.71 -11.34 15.68
C ASN A 55 -4.47 -12.85 15.81
N ASN A 56 -3.24 -13.23 16.17
CA ASN A 56 -2.87 -14.58 16.55
C ASN A 56 -2.48 -14.62 18.03
N LEU A 57 -3.19 -15.46 18.78
CA LEU A 57 -3.09 -15.56 20.24
C LEU A 57 -2.15 -16.68 20.72
N GLU A 58 -1.58 -17.45 19.80
CA GLU A 58 -0.60 -18.48 20.13
C GLU A 58 0.65 -17.85 20.77
N PRO A 59 1.28 -18.52 21.76
CA PRO A 59 2.50 -18.03 22.40
C PRO A 59 3.58 -17.65 21.39
N GLY A 60 4.06 -16.41 21.46
CA GLY A 60 5.10 -15.88 20.56
C GLY A 60 4.60 -15.39 19.20
N GLN A 61 3.31 -15.51 18.88
CA GLN A 61 2.74 -15.13 17.58
C GLN A 61 1.96 -13.81 17.60
N LYS A 62 2.02 -13.05 18.70
CA LYS A 62 1.26 -11.80 18.87
C LYS A 62 1.49 -10.74 17.78
N PHE A 63 2.63 -10.75 17.09
CA PHE A 63 2.94 -9.81 16.01
C PHE A 63 2.71 -10.38 14.61
N PHE A 64 2.13 -11.57 14.51
CA PHE A 64 1.85 -12.19 13.21
C PHE A 64 0.79 -11.38 12.47
N GLY A 65 1.20 -10.67 11.42
CA GLY A 65 0.33 -9.72 10.70
C GLY A 65 0.06 -8.41 11.45
N ALA A 66 0.87 -8.07 12.45
CA ALA A 66 0.86 -6.72 13.00
C ALA A 66 1.52 -5.74 12.01
N ALA A 67 1.17 -4.47 12.13
CA ALA A 67 1.88 -3.38 11.50
C ALA A 67 3.29 -3.23 12.08
N ASP A 68 4.12 -2.48 11.36
CA ASP A 68 5.52 -2.19 11.69
C ASP A 68 6.40 -3.44 11.84
N GLN A 69 6.03 -4.54 11.17
CA GLN A 69 6.82 -5.77 11.12
C GLN A 69 7.61 -5.87 9.81
N ILE A 70 8.74 -6.57 9.85
CA ILE A 70 9.52 -6.87 8.65
C ILE A 70 8.71 -7.76 7.70
N PHE A 71 8.75 -7.48 6.40
CA PHE A 71 8.13 -8.35 5.41
C PHE A 71 8.73 -9.77 5.45
N PRO A 72 7.89 -10.82 5.46
CA PRO A 72 8.39 -12.18 5.35
C PRO A 72 9.01 -12.40 3.96
N ARG A 73 10.19 -13.01 3.91
CA ARG A 73 10.82 -13.43 2.66
C ARG A 73 10.45 -14.86 2.32
N LEU A 74 9.89 -15.05 1.13
CA LEU A 74 9.67 -16.40 0.58
C LEU A 74 10.94 -16.97 -0.07
N LEU A 75 11.88 -16.11 -0.47
CA LEU A 75 13.10 -16.47 -1.19
C LEU A 75 14.30 -15.71 -0.61
N THR A 76 15.50 -16.24 -0.87
CA THR A 76 16.76 -15.53 -0.56
C THR A 76 16.84 -14.27 -1.41
N PRO A 77 17.17 -13.09 -0.82
CA PRO A 77 17.29 -11.86 -1.58
C PRO A 77 18.46 -11.91 -2.57
N ASP A 78 18.26 -11.34 -3.75
CA ASP A 78 19.29 -11.16 -4.77
C ASP A 78 19.60 -9.67 -4.94
N PHE A 79 20.85 -9.30 -4.63
CA PHE A 79 21.34 -7.93 -4.76
C PHE A 79 22.40 -7.86 -5.85
N ARG A 80 22.00 -7.31 -7.00
CA ARG A 80 22.85 -7.25 -8.18
C ARG A 80 23.80 -6.05 -8.14
N ASN A 81 24.94 -6.19 -8.80
CA ASN A 81 25.77 -5.03 -9.15
C ASN A 81 25.00 -4.14 -10.15
N ALA A 82 25.26 -2.85 -10.04
CA ALA A 82 24.67 -1.83 -10.91
C ALA A 82 25.80 -1.14 -11.70
N GLU A 83 25.47 -0.08 -12.42
CA GLU A 83 26.42 0.63 -13.28
C GLU A 83 27.35 1.54 -12.46
N ALA A 84 28.39 2.05 -13.12
CA ALA A 84 29.37 2.98 -12.53
C ALA A 84 30.01 2.48 -11.22
N GLY A 85 30.13 1.16 -11.05
CA GLY A 85 30.70 0.55 -9.85
C GLY A 85 29.80 0.59 -8.61
N THR A 86 28.53 0.97 -8.75
CA THR A 86 27.53 0.93 -7.68
C THR A 86 26.88 -0.46 -7.58
N SER A 87 26.11 -0.72 -6.52
CA SER A 87 25.47 -2.01 -6.29
C SER A 87 24.25 -1.91 -5.39
N TYR A 88 23.22 -2.70 -5.67
CA TYR A 88 22.05 -2.81 -4.78
C TYR A 88 22.39 -3.47 -3.44
N ALA A 89 23.54 -4.14 -3.32
CA ALA A 89 24.03 -4.72 -2.06
C ALA A 89 24.50 -3.65 -1.06
N GLN A 90 24.68 -2.40 -1.50
CA GLN A 90 25.05 -1.28 -0.63
C GLN A 90 23.89 -0.91 0.29
N PHE A 91 24.10 -0.81 1.61
CA PHE A 91 23.05 -0.44 2.57
C PHE A 91 22.59 1.02 2.46
N ASN A 92 23.46 1.89 1.95
CA ASN A 92 23.17 3.31 1.78
C ASN A 92 23.98 3.86 0.59
N GLY A 93 23.65 5.08 0.17
CA GLY A 93 24.35 5.81 -0.89
C GLY A 93 23.67 5.67 -2.24
N THR A 94 24.40 6.13 -3.25
CA THR A 94 23.91 6.22 -4.63
C THR A 94 24.03 4.88 -5.35
N VAL A 95 22.96 4.49 -6.06
CA VAL A 95 22.97 3.46 -7.09
C VAL A 95 22.75 4.14 -8.44
N ILE A 96 23.50 3.74 -9.47
CA ILE A 96 23.31 4.23 -10.84
C ILE A 96 22.91 3.01 -11.68
N ASP A 97 21.70 3.04 -12.24
CA ASP A 97 21.18 1.92 -13.03
C ASP A 97 20.16 2.42 -14.06
N SER A 98 20.54 2.44 -15.34
CA SER A 98 19.65 2.83 -16.44
C SER A 98 18.68 1.72 -16.84
N GLN A 99 18.94 0.47 -16.45
CA GLN A 99 18.17 -0.69 -16.90
C GLN A 99 16.67 -0.58 -16.62
N PRO A 100 16.16 -0.07 -15.47
CA PRO A 100 14.73 0.09 -15.27
C PRO A 100 14.06 0.92 -16.37
N ARG A 101 14.71 1.98 -16.86
CA ARG A 101 14.19 2.80 -17.96
C ARG A 101 14.32 2.08 -19.30
N THR A 102 15.45 1.43 -19.57
CA THR A 102 15.63 0.63 -20.79
C THR A 102 14.56 -0.47 -20.90
N ILE A 103 14.27 -1.17 -19.80
CA ILE A 103 13.21 -2.19 -19.73
C ILE A 103 11.83 -1.54 -19.97
N SER A 104 11.56 -0.39 -19.35
CA SER A 104 10.32 0.35 -19.58
C SER A 104 10.12 0.71 -21.04
N ASN A 105 11.17 1.17 -21.73
CA ASN A 105 11.09 1.54 -23.15
C ASN A 105 10.85 0.33 -24.04
N PHE A 106 11.39 -0.84 -23.71
CA PHE A 106 11.17 -2.05 -24.51
C PHE A 106 9.82 -2.74 -24.24
N ILE A 107 9.32 -2.67 -23.01
CA ILE A 107 8.15 -3.48 -22.60
C ILE A 107 6.87 -2.65 -22.49
N VAL A 108 6.94 -1.46 -21.90
CA VAL A 108 5.74 -0.67 -21.55
C VAL A 108 5.37 0.32 -22.65
N ASP A 109 6.29 0.61 -23.57
CA ASP A 109 6.03 1.50 -24.71
C ASP A 109 4.89 0.95 -25.60
N GLN A 110 3.79 1.68 -25.69
CA GLN A 110 2.64 1.36 -26.54
C GLN A 110 2.62 2.19 -27.84
N THR A 111 3.71 2.84 -28.21
CA THR A 111 3.81 3.57 -29.47
C THR A 111 4.10 2.62 -30.65
N PRO A 112 3.93 3.09 -31.91
CA PRO A 112 4.34 2.34 -33.10
C PRO A 112 5.83 1.96 -33.17
N ASN A 113 6.67 2.50 -32.28
CA ASN A 113 8.09 2.15 -32.24
C ASN A 113 8.37 0.83 -31.52
N ASN A 114 7.37 0.26 -30.83
CA ASN A 114 7.49 -1.04 -30.16
C ASN A 114 6.84 -2.15 -31.00
N PRO A 115 7.61 -3.09 -31.59
CA PRO A 115 7.07 -4.17 -32.39
C PRO A 115 6.11 -5.09 -31.63
N ALA A 116 6.29 -5.25 -30.31
CA ALA A 116 5.36 -6.04 -29.49
C ALA A 116 4.01 -5.34 -29.33
N ALA A 117 4.03 -4.01 -29.15
CA ALA A 117 2.80 -3.22 -29.09
C ALA A 117 2.10 -3.17 -30.45
N GLU A 118 2.83 -3.03 -31.56
CA GLU A 118 2.29 -3.09 -32.92
C GLU A 118 1.65 -4.46 -33.21
N ALA A 119 2.32 -5.56 -32.81
CA ALA A 119 1.76 -6.89 -32.95
C ALA A 119 0.47 -7.08 -32.15
N ALA A 120 0.40 -6.55 -30.92
CA ALA A 120 -0.80 -6.58 -30.10
C ALA A 120 -1.92 -5.71 -30.68
N PHE A 121 -1.61 -4.50 -31.14
CA PHE A 121 -2.53 -3.59 -31.83
C PHE A 121 -3.18 -4.27 -33.04
N ASN A 122 -2.39 -4.88 -33.92
CA ASN A 122 -2.87 -5.54 -35.14
C ASN A 122 -3.75 -6.78 -34.88
N GLN A 123 -3.62 -7.40 -33.71
CA GLN A 123 -4.36 -8.61 -33.32
C GLN A 123 -5.59 -8.32 -32.46
N THR A 124 -5.79 -7.07 -32.03
CA THR A 124 -6.85 -6.73 -31.07
C THR A 124 -7.97 -5.94 -31.76
N PRO A 125 -9.16 -6.53 -31.92
CA PRO A 125 -10.32 -5.80 -32.44
C PRO A 125 -10.64 -4.56 -31.59
N GLY A 126 -10.85 -3.42 -32.24
CA GLY A 126 -11.15 -2.16 -31.56
C GLY A 126 -9.92 -1.41 -31.03
N ALA A 127 -8.70 -1.91 -31.28
CA ALA A 127 -7.51 -1.11 -31.10
C ALA A 127 -7.49 0.09 -32.07
N GLU A 128 -7.04 1.24 -31.59
CA GLU A 128 -6.99 2.48 -32.38
C GLU A 128 -5.69 3.25 -32.14
N LEU A 129 -5.29 4.02 -33.16
CA LEU A 129 -4.18 4.94 -33.03
C LEU A 129 -4.70 6.23 -32.37
N VAL A 130 -4.14 6.58 -31.22
CA VAL A 130 -4.49 7.78 -30.48
C VAL A 130 -3.40 8.82 -30.65
N ASN A 131 -3.78 9.98 -31.17
CA ASN A 131 -2.94 11.17 -31.21
C ASN A 131 -3.35 12.11 -30.09
N GLY A 132 -2.38 12.70 -29.41
CA GLY A 132 -2.63 13.68 -28.37
C GLY A 132 -1.47 14.65 -28.22
N THR A 133 -1.63 15.60 -27.30
CA THR A 133 -0.59 16.57 -26.94
C THR A 133 -0.29 16.39 -25.46
N ARG A 134 0.99 16.24 -25.11
CA ARG A 134 1.47 16.12 -23.74
C ARG A 134 1.28 17.44 -22.99
N MET A 135 1.45 17.41 -21.66
CA MET A 135 1.33 18.59 -20.80
C MET A 135 2.34 19.70 -21.17
N ASP A 136 3.48 19.34 -21.75
CA ASP A 136 4.51 20.27 -22.23
C ASP A 136 4.22 20.84 -23.63
N GLY A 137 3.09 20.47 -24.25
CA GLY A 137 2.70 20.94 -25.58
C GLY A 137 3.26 20.11 -26.74
N THR A 138 4.03 19.05 -26.49
CA THR A 138 4.54 18.16 -27.55
C THR A 138 3.48 17.16 -28.00
N ASP A 139 3.34 16.98 -29.31
CA ASP A 139 2.44 15.96 -29.84
C ASP A 139 3.00 14.54 -29.62
N PHE A 140 2.10 13.57 -29.51
CA PHE A 140 2.43 12.16 -29.41
C PHE A 140 1.39 11.28 -30.10
N THR A 141 1.85 10.09 -30.47
CA THR A 141 1.03 9.03 -31.04
C THR A 141 1.27 7.76 -30.24
N THR A 142 0.20 7.10 -29.79
CA THR A 142 0.25 5.83 -29.07
C THR A 142 -0.85 4.91 -29.57
N TYR A 143 -0.73 3.61 -29.33
CA TYR A 143 -1.84 2.68 -29.48
C TYR A 143 -2.74 2.73 -28.25
N PHE A 144 -4.04 2.81 -28.46
CA PHE A 144 -5.02 2.32 -27.49
C PHE A 144 -5.32 0.87 -27.83
N ILE A 145 -5.04 -0.02 -26.88
CA ILE A 145 -5.34 -1.45 -26.99
C ILE A 145 -6.42 -1.75 -25.94
N PRO A 146 -7.66 -2.08 -26.36
CA PRO A 146 -8.75 -2.30 -25.42
C PRO A 146 -8.44 -3.50 -24.52
N ASN A 147 -8.93 -3.42 -23.28
CA ASN A 147 -8.87 -4.57 -22.40
C ASN A 147 -9.91 -5.61 -22.84
N ILE A 148 -9.43 -6.76 -23.27
CA ILE A 148 -10.28 -7.91 -23.62
C ILE A 148 -9.97 -9.00 -22.60
N THR A 149 -11.00 -9.69 -22.12
CA THR A 149 -10.81 -10.83 -21.22
C THR A 149 -10.04 -11.95 -21.90
N PRO A 150 -9.26 -12.78 -21.16
CA PRO A 150 -8.45 -13.84 -21.76
C PRO A 150 -9.22 -14.91 -22.54
N ASP A 151 -10.53 -15.00 -22.35
CA ASP A 151 -11.44 -15.87 -23.09
C ASP A 151 -11.95 -15.22 -24.38
N GLU A 152 -11.09 -14.45 -25.06
CA GLU A 152 -11.38 -13.76 -26.32
C GLU A 152 -12.60 -12.80 -26.23
N GLY A 153 -12.84 -12.23 -25.04
CA GLY A 153 -13.93 -11.27 -24.84
C GLY A 153 -15.31 -11.90 -24.64
N LEU A 154 -15.38 -13.21 -24.35
CA LEU A 154 -16.63 -13.87 -23.97
C LEU A 154 -17.15 -13.37 -22.61
N SER A 155 -16.23 -13.00 -21.72
CA SER A 155 -16.54 -12.38 -20.44
C SER A 155 -16.47 -10.85 -20.50
N ALA A 156 -17.14 -10.17 -19.57
CA ALA A 156 -17.08 -8.70 -19.49
C ALA A 156 -15.66 -8.23 -19.12
N PRO A 157 -15.12 -7.21 -19.80
CA PRO A 157 -13.82 -6.64 -19.46
C PRO A 157 -13.87 -5.90 -18.12
N PHE A 158 -12.70 -5.62 -17.54
CA PHE A 158 -12.62 -4.78 -16.35
C PHE A 158 -12.88 -3.30 -16.69
N ASN A 159 -13.11 -2.47 -15.68
CA ASN A 159 -13.24 -1.03 -15.84
C ASN A 159 -12.30 -0.31 -14.87
N SER A 160 -12.20 1.02 -14.97
CA SER A 160 -11.30 1.80 -14.12
C SER A 160 -11.59 1.66 -12.62
N TRP A 161 -12.84 1.37 -12.23
CA TRP A 161 -13.18 1.09 -10.83
C TRP A 161 -12.46 -0.15 -10.30
N PHE A 162 -12.29 -1.19 -11.12
CA PHE A 162 -11.53 -2.38 -10.73
C PHE A 162 -10.07 -2.03 -10.38
N THR A 163 -9.42 -1.18 -11.19
CA THR A 163 -8.05 -0.71 -10.93
C THR A 163 -7.96 0.15 -9.67
N LEU A 164 -8.89 1.10 -9.49
CA LEU A 164 -8.90 1.98 -8.32
C LEU A 164 -9.22 1.20 -7.03
N PHE A 165 -10.13 0.23 -7.09
CA PHE A 165 -10.39 -0.67 -5.98
C PHE A 165 -9.15 -1.51 -5.65
N GLY A 166 -8.43 -2.00 -6.67
CA GLY A 166 -7.16 -2.70 -6.49
C GLY A 166 -6.13 -1.86 -5.72
N GLN A 167 -5.96 -0.58 -6.09
CA GLN A 167 -5.09 0.35 -5.35
C GLN A 167 -5.58 0.56 -3.91
N PHE A 168 -6.87 0.82 -3.71
CA PHE A 168 -7.42 0.99 -2.36
C PHE A 168 -7.18 -0.26 -1.51
N PHE A 169 -7.37 -1.45 -2.08
CA PHE A 169 -7.14 -2.71 -1.39
C PHE A 169 -5.66 -2.91 -1.04
N ASP A 170 -4.74 -2.69 -1.99
CA ASP A 170 -3.28 -2.74 -1.84
C ASP A 170 -2.77 -1.82 -0.73
N HIS A 171 -3.28 -0.58 -0.66
CA HIS A 171 -2.93 0.37 0.41
C HIS A 171 -3.30 -0.13 1.82
N GLY A 172 -4.20 -1.11 1.92
CA GLY A 172 -4.52 -1.77 3.18
C GLY A 172 -3.81 -3.09 3.41
N LEU A 173 -2.89 -3.48 2.54
CA LEU A 173 -2.07 -4.67 2.72
C LEU A 173 -0.62 -4.29 2.98
N ASP A 174 -0.10 -3.28 2.28
CA ASP A 174 1.28 -2.90 2.44
C ASP A 174 1.58 -1.41 2.24
N LEU A 175 2.57 -0.94 3.00
CA LEU A 175 3.17 0.37 2.85
C LEU A 175 4.64 0.31 3.26
N VAL A 176 5.53 0.54 2.29
CA VAL A 176 6.97 0.49 2.48
C VAL A 176 7.52 1.89 2.77
N ASN A 177 8.25 2.03 3.89
CA ASN A 177 9.00 3.23 4.22
C ASN A 177 10.07 3.56 3.17
N LYS A 178 10.17 4.84 2.79
CA LYS A 178 11.13 5.35 1.81
C LYS A 178 12.10 6.33 2.47
N GLY A 179 13.36 6.30 2.07
CA GLY A 179 14.41 7.20 2.56
C GLY A 179 15.46 6.50 3.42
N ASN A 180 16.46 7.26 3.85
CA ASN A 180 17.57 6.84 4.71
C ASN A 180 18.52 5.75 4.15
N SER A 181 18.22 5.18 2.98
CA SER A 181 19.10 4.21 2.28
C SER A 181 19.70 4.73 0.97
N GLY A 182 19.55 6.03 0.69
CA GLY A 182 20.07 6.68 -0.51
C GLY A 182 19.12 6.68 -1.69
N THR A 183 19.67 6.88 -2.89
CA THR A 183 18.91 7.19 -4.11
C THR A 183 19.41 6.34 -5.27
N VAL A 184 18.49 5.83 -6.07
CA VAL A 184 18.77 5.26 -7.39
C VAL A 184 18.66 6.37 -8.42
N PHE A 185 19.74 6.65 -9.12
CA PHE A 185 19.74 7.46 -10.33
C PHE A 185 19.54 6.52 -11.51
N VAL A 186 18.60 6.87 -12.38
CA VAL A 186 18.26 6.11 -13.59
C VAL A 186 18.60 7.01 -14.78
N PRO A 187 19.84 6.93 -15.31
CA PRO A 187 20.25 7.73 -16.47
C PRO A 187 19.36 7.45 -17.69
N LEU A 188 19.05 8.50 -18.44
CA LEU A 188 18.40 8.39 -19.75
C LEU A 188 19.47 8.16 -20.81
N GLN A 189 19.23 7.21 -21.70
CA GLN A 189 20.10 7.02 -22.86
C GLN A 189 19.90 8.17 -23.86
N PRO A 190 20.90 8.52 -24.68
CA PRO A 190 20.78 9.62 -25.66
C PRO A 190 19.63 9.47 -26.66
N ASP A 191 19.17 8.24 -26.90
CA ASP A 191 18.04 7.91 -27.76
C ASP A 191 16.71 7.76 -26.99
N ASP A 192 16.68 8.01 -25.68
CA ASP A 192 15.45 8.02 -24.90
C ASP A 192 14.58 9.23 -25.31
N PRO A 193 13.27 9.06 -25.54
CA PRO A 193 12.38 10.18 -25.88
C PRO A 193 12.33 11.32 -24.85
N LEU A 194 12.73 11.08 -23.61
CA LEU A 194 12.81 12.09 -22.55
C LEU A 194 14.20 12.73 -22.42
N TYR A 195 15.18 12.31 -23.22
CA TYR A 195 16.52 12.89 -23.23
C TYR A 195 16.49 14.30 -23.85
N ASP A 196 17.17 15.24 -23.21
CA ASP A 196 17.35 16.62 -23.68
C ASP A 196 18.84 16.87 -23.98
N ASP A 197 19.16 17.19 -25.23
CA ASP A 197 20.54 17.44 -25.66
C ASP A 197 21.05 18.84 -25.29
N THR A 198 20.22 19.68 -24.67
CA THR A 198 20.59 21.00 -24.17
C THR A 198 21.73 20.89 -23.15
N PRO A 199 22.83 21.66 -23.30
CA PRO A 199 23.94 21.63 -22.37
C PRO A 199 23.51 21.85 -20.91
N GLY A 200 23.82 20.87 -20.06
CA GLY A 200 23.49 20.90 -18.62
C GLY A 200 22.14 20.28 -18.25
N ALA A 201 21.39 19.73 -19.20
CA ALA A 201 20.20 18.93 -18.90
C ALA A 201 20.58 17.73 -17.99
N PRO A 202 19.76 17.41 -16.97
CA PRO A 202 20.10 16.37 -16.01
C PRO A 202 20.10 14.97 -16.65
N ASN A 203 19.17 14.66 -17.55
CA ASN A 203 19.06 13.37 -18.25
C ASN A 203 19.12 12.13 -17.34
N PHE A 204 18.46 12.21 -16.18
CA PHE A 204 18.23 11.07 -15.30
C PHE A 204 16.92 11.23 -14.54
N MET A 205 16.34 10.11 -14.13
CA MET A 205 15.30 10.09 -13.10
C MET A 205 15.91 9.70 -11.75
N THR A 206 15.24 10.03 -10.65
CA THR A 206 15.67 9.64 -9.30
C THR A 206 14.58 8.90 -8.56
N VAL A 207 14.94 7.80 -7.90
CA VAL A 207 14.05 7.01 -7.04
C VAL A 207 14.68 6.85 -5.66
N THR A 208 13.97 7.27 -4.62
CA THR A 208 14.43 7.06 -3.24
C THR A 208 14.33 5.59 -2.86
N ARG A 209 15.38 5.04 -2.26
CA ARG A 209 15.41 3.64 -1.81
C ARG A 209 14.56 3.45 -0.54
N ALA A 210 14.00 2.24 -0.38
CA ALA A 210 13.27 1.87 0.82
C ALA A 210 14.19 1.87 2.06
N THR A 211 13.64 2.16 3.24
CA THR A 211 14.41 2.25 4.49
C THR A 211 14.79 0.86 4.99
N ASN A 212 16.10 0.61 5.01
CA ASN A 212 16.69 -0.60 5.56
C ASN A 212 16.53 -0.65 7.09
N GLN A 213 16.24 -1.84 7.63
CA GLN A 213 15.95 -2.05 9.04
C GLN A 213 17.08 -2.80 9.75
N GLY A 214 17.49 -2.31 10.92
CA GLY A 214 18.45 -3.02 11.78
C GLY A 214 19.82 -3.29 11.15
N GLY A 215 20.23 -2.48 10.16
CA GLY A 215 21.47 -2.72 9.39
C GLY A 215 21.37 -3.93 8.45
N GLN A 216 20.17 -4.40 8.14
CA GLN A 216 19.86 -5.45 7.19
C GLN A 216 19.07 -4.88 6.02
N HIS A 217 19.08 -5.56 4.86
CA HIS A 217 18.31 -5.16 3.67
C HIS A 217 16.83 -5.54 3.80
N GLU A 218 16.31 -5.39 5.01
CA GLU A 218 14.94 -5.70 5.38
C GLU A 218 14.12 -4.42 5.42
N HIS A 219 12.84 -4.55 5.08
CA HIS A 219 11.90 -3.44 5.05
C HIS A 219 10.73 -3.77 5.96
N VAL A 220 10.20 -2.75 6.61
CA VAL A 220 9.02 -2.85 7.45
C VAL A 220 7.78 -2.51 6.63
N ASN A 221 6.74 -3.30 6.82
CA ASN A 221 5.40 -2.95 6.41
C ASN A 221 4.76 -2.05 7.47
N GLN A 222 4.40 -0.82 7.11
CA GLN A 222 3.77 0.12 8.05
C GLN A 222 2.27 -0.15 8.26
N THR A 223 1.66 -1.02 7.45
CA THR A 223 0.24 -1.35 7.55
C THR A 223 0.03 -2.76 8.07
N THR A 224 -1.17 -3.01 8.59
CA THR A 224 -1.61 -4.38 8.90
C THR A 224 -1.89 -5.11 7.58
N PRO A 225 -1.27 -6.27 7.29
CA PRO A 225 -1.54 -7.04 6.07
C PRO A 225 -2.88 -7.81 6.11
N PHE A 226 -3.81 -7.43 6.99
CA PHE A 226 -5.14 -8.00 7.06
C PHE A 226 -6.11 -7.15 6.26
N VAL A 227 -7.15 -7.78 5.70
CA VAL A 227 -8.29 -7.05 5.13
C VAL A 227 -9.18 -6.55 6.27
N ASP A 228 -8.76 -5.48 6.94
CA ASP A 228 -9.37 -4.96 8.16
C ASP A 228 -9.81 -3.47 8.06
N GLN A 229 -9.80 -2.91 6.85
CA GLN A 229 -10.08 -1.50 6.57
C GLN A 229 -9.11 -0.52 7.25
N ASN A 230 -7.85 -0.90 7.48
CA ASN A 230 -6.85 0.04 7.98
C ASN A 230 -6.62 1.26 7.06
N GLN A 231 -7.04 1.22 5.79
CA GLN A 231 -7.07 2.40 4.92
C GLN A 231 -7.99 3.51 5.45
N THR A 232 -9.01 3.12 6.21
CA THR A 232 -9.98 4.02 6.84
C THR A 232 -9.65 4.23 8.33
N TYR A 233 -9.27 3.15 9.03
CA TYR A 233 -9.11 3.16 10.49
C TYR A 233 -7.67 3.22 10.98
N THR A 234 -6.70 3.31 10.07
CA THR A 234 -5.26 3.33 10.29
C THR A 234 -4.69 2.00 10.78
N SER A 235 -3.36 1.89 10.76
CA SER A 235 -2.59 0.76 11.30
C SER A 235 -1.83 1.10 12.59
N HIS A 236 -2.12 2.25 13.22
CA HIS A 236 -1.44 2.64 14.46
C HIS A 236 -2.36 3.44 15.38
N SER A 237 -2.36 3.11 16.68
CA SER A 237 -3.27 3.70 17.67
C SER A 237 -3.16 5.22 17.78
N SER A 238 -1.95 5.77 17.72
CA SER A 238 -1.73 7.22 17.73
C SER A 238 -2.30 7.93 16.50
N HIS A 239 -2.28 7.29 15.32
CA HIS A 239 -2.87 7.85 14.11
C HIS A 239 -4.39 7.85 14.23
N GLN A 240 -4.97 6.77 14.77
CA GLN A 240 -6.41 6.67 14.99
C GLN A 240 -6.97 7.78 15.88
N VAL A 241 -6.22 8.25 16.89
CA VAL A 241 -6.62 9.39 17.73
C VAL A 241 -6.89 10.65 16.90
N PHE A 242 -6.13 10.88 15.83
CA PHE A 242 -6.31 12.04 14.96
C PHE A 242 -7.42 11.88 13.92
N LEU A 243 -8.03 10.70 13.79
CA LEU A 243 -9.13 10.45 12.84
C LEU A 243 -10.50 10.31 13.51
N ARG A 244 -10.58 10.29 14.85
CA ARG A 244 -11.84 10.10 15.60
C ARG A 244 -12.42 11.42 16.06
N GLU A 245 -13.75 11.51 16.02
CA GLU A 245 -14.46 12.64 16.62
C GLU A 245 -14.53 12.48 18.15
N TYR A 246 -14.31 13.59 18.86
CA TYR A 246 -14.41 13.68 20.31
C TYR A 246 -15.39 14.78 20.71
N ALA A 247 -16.18 14.52 21.75
CA ALA A 247 -17.01 15.51 22.41
C ALA A 247 -16.52 15.70 23.85
N LEU A 248 -16.62 16.93 24.37
CA LEU A 248 -16.27 17.20 25.76
C LEU A 248 -17.38 16.70 26.69
N ASN A 249 -17.00 15.88 27.68
CA ASN A 249 -17.85 15.47 28.79
C ASN A 249 -17.19 15.96 30.09
N GLY A 250 -17.76 16.98 30.73
CA GLY A 250 -17.16 17.56 31.94
C GLY A 250 -15.78 18.21 31.72
N GLY A 251 -15.43 18.55 30.48
CA GLY A 251 -14.11 19.09 30.11
C GLY A 251 -13.14 18.05 29.57
N ASP A 252 -13.43 16.76 29.72
CA ASP A 252 -12.60 15.67 29.20
C ASP A 252 -13.06 15.26 27.79
N PRO A 253 -12.15 15.10 26.82
CA PRO A 253 -12.51 14.59 25.50
C PRO A 253 -12.88 13.11 25.55
N VAL A 254 -14.09 12.78 25.11
CA VAL A 254 -14.60 11.42 25.00
C VAL A 254 -14.93 11.13 23.55
N SER A 255 -14.48 9.99 23.03
CA SER A 255 -14.78 9.58 21.66
C SER A 255 -16.30 9.47 21.45
N THR A 256 -16.81 10.07 20.37
CA THR A 256 -18.23 9.95 19.99
C THR A 256 -18.54 8.62 19.28
N GLY A 257 -17.50 7.93 18.81
CA GLY A 257 -17.62 6.74 17.96
C GLY A 257 -17.70 7.04 16.46
N LYS A 258 -17.69 8.33 16.06
CA LYS A 258 -17.61 8.75 14.66
C LYS A 258 -16.17 9.03 14.25
N LEU A 259 -15.94 9.05 12.94
CA LEU A 259 -14.72 9.61 12.36
C LEU A 259 -14.84 11.14 12.30
N LEU A 260 -13.70 11.84 12.30
CA LEU A 260 -13.67 13.27 12.01
C LEU A 260 -14.08 13.47 10.56
N GLU A 261 -15.11 14.28 10.38
CA GLU A 261 -15.53 14.75 9.07
C GLU A 261 -15.05 16.18 8.87
N GLY A 262 -14.80 16.55 7.61
CA GLY A 262 -14.50 17.93 7.25
C GLY A 262 -15.68 18.83 7.62
N GLY A 263 -15.43 19.91 8.37
CA GLY A 263 -16.46 20.88 8.71
C GLY A 263 -16.82 21.71 7.48
N ASN A 264 -17.72 21.19 6.62
CA ASN A 264 -18.57 21.94 5.65
C ASN A 264 -19.40 21.04 4.70
N GLY A 265 -19.59 19.74 4.97
CA GLY A 265 -20.38 18.88 4.07
C GLY A 265 -19.71 18.60 2.72
N ALA A 266 -18.50 19.12 2.49
CA ALA A 266 -17.54 18.52 1.58
C ALA A 266 -17.00 17.29 2.30
N GLY A 267 -17.53 16.12 1.95
CA GLY A 267 -17.30 14.86 2.65
C GLY A 267 -15.86 14.65 3.10
N GLY A 268 -15.69 14.04 4.28
CA GLY A 268 -14.40 13.48 4.67
C GLY A 268 -13.96 12.40 3.68
N LEU A 269 -12.73 11.91 3.82
CA LEU A 269 -12.18 10.82 2.99
C LEU A 269 -12.97 9.49 3.06
N ALA A 270 -14.06 9.44 3.83
CA ALA A 270 -14.91 8.28 4.06
C ALA A 270 -16.43 8.60 3.99
N ASN A 271 -16.84 9.69 3.32
CA ASN A 271 -18.25 10.03 3.09
C ASN A 271 -18.71 9.70 1.67
#